data_AF-A0AAD1N8E1-F1
#
_entry.id   AF-A0AAD1N8E1-F1
#
_cell.length_a   1.000
_cell.length_b   1.000
_cell.length_c   1.000
_cell.angle_alpha   90.00
_cell.angle_beta   90.00
_cell.angle_gamma   90.00
#
_symmetry.space_group_name_H-M   'P 1'
#
loop_
_entity.id
_entity.type
_entity.pdbx_description
1 polymer ?
#
loop_
_entity_poly.entity_id
_entity_poly.type
_entity_poly.pdbx_seq_one_letter_code
_entity_poly.pdbx_strand_id
1 'polypeptide(L)'
;MRTPLLENVISFLLGVLWTLMGISVFFVFITTYHSSIIFAIALSLLIAAFWLFIIVVLEMANLQIEKLKEMKKQTRLLQEIRHRLEK
;
A
#
# COMPACT_ATOMS: atom_id res chain seq x y z
N MET A 1 1.43 -3.43 -22.71
CA MET A 1 0.44 -4.11 -21.85
C MET A 1 1.10 -5.37 -21.31
N ARG A 2 1.28 -5.42 -19.99
CA ARG A 2 1.80 -6.44 -19.07
C ARG A 2 2.25 -5.56 -17.90
N THR A 3 1.68 -5.65 -16.71
CA THR A 3 1.73 -6.86 -15.87
C THR A 3 0.60 -6.80 -14.82
N PRO A 4 -0.57 -7.41 -15.06
CA PRO A 4 -1.53 -7.68 -13.97
C PRO A 4 -0.87 -8.44 -12.82
N LEU A 5 0.21 -9.17 -13.11
CA LEU A 5 1.07 -9.80 -12.12
C LEU A 5 1.75 -8.81 -11.17
N LEU A 6 2.26 -7.65 -11.63
CA LEU A 6 2.90 -6.69 -10.71
C LEU A 6 1.86 -5.99 -9.83
N GLU A 7 0.71 -5.60 -10.41
CA GLU A 7 -0.40 -5.00 -9.65
C GLU A 7 -0.90 -5.97 -8.57
N ASN A 8 -1.08 -7.24 -8.93
CA ASN A 8 -1.45 -8.30 -7.98
C ASN A 8 -0.37 -8.57 -6.93
N VAL A 9 0.92 -8.60 -7.31
CA VAL A 9 2.03 -8.82 -6.36
C VAL A 9 2.14 -7.65 -5.38
N ILE A 10 2.03 -6.40 -5.85
CA ILE A 10 2.07 -5.22 -4.99
C ILE A 10 0.89 -5.22 -4.03
N SER A 11 -0.32 -5.51 -4.52
CA SER A 11 -1.53 -5.59 -3.70
C SER A 11 -1.46 -6.71 -2.65
N PHE A 12 -0.95 -7.88 -3.05
CA PHE A 12 -0.71 -8.99 -2.12
C PHE A 12 0.32 -8.62 -1.05
N LEU A 13 1.45 -8.02 -1.47
CA LEU A 13 2.51 -7.61 -0.56
C LEU A 13 2.00 -6.56 0.44
N LEU A 14 1.17 -5.62 -0.01
CA LEU A 14 0.53 -4.64 0.86
C LEU A 14 -0.35 -5.32 1.93
N GLY A 15 -1.17 -6.31 1.55
CA GLY A 15 -1.96 -7.09 2.51
C GLY A 15 -1.10 -7.88 3.51
N VAL A 16 0.01 -8.46 3.04
CA VAL A 16 0.99 -9.14 3.90
C VAL A 16 1.63 -8.14 4.88
N LEU A 17 2.02 -6.94 4.43
CA LEU A 17 2.60 -5.91 5.30
C LEU A 17 1.64 -5.45 6.39
N TRP A 18 0.36 -5.23 6.06
CA TRP A 18 -0.66 -4.90 7.06
C TRP A 18 -0.79 -5.99 8.13
N THR A 19 -0.78 -7.25 7.71
CA THR A 19 -0.86 -8.40 8.62
C THR A 19 0.40 -8.52 9.48
N LEU A 20 1.58 -8.41 8.86
CA LEU A 20 2.87 -8.45 9.56
C LEU A 20 3.02 -7.32 10.57
N MET A 21 2.54 -6.12 10.24
CA MET A 21 2.49 -5.00 11.18
C MET A 21 1.65 -5.38 12.41
N GLY A 22 0.43 -5.86 12.19
CA GLY A 22 -0.47 -6.25 13.29
C GLY A 22 0.13 -7.32 14.19
N ILE A 23 0.70 -8.38 13.59
CA ILE A 23 1.37 -9.46 14.33
C ILE A 23 2.56 -8.93 15.11
N SER A 24 3.41 -8.10 14.49
CA SER A 24 4.62 -7.56 15.13
C SER A 24 4.27 -6.69 16.32
N VAL A 25 3.30 -5.77 16.16
CA VAL A 25 2.83 -4.87 17.21
C VAL A 25 2.24 -5.67 18.36
N PHE A 26 1.38 -6.65 18.08
CA PHE A 26 0.77 -7.49 19.08
C PHE A 26 1.80 -8.34 19.84
N PHE A 27 2.75 -8.93 19.12
CA PHE A 27 3.82 -9.74 19.71
C PHE A 27 4.72 -8.91 20.63
N VAL A 28 5.13 -7.72 20.20
CA VAL A 28 5.95 -6.81 21.02
C VAL A 28 5.17 -6.35 22.25
N PHE A 29 3.89 -6.05 22.11
CA PHE A 29 3.06 -5.69 23.24
C PHE A 29 2.99 -6.83 24.27
N ILE A 30 2.69 -8.06 23.86
CA ILE A 30 2.58 -9.21 24.77
C ILE A 30 3.91 -9.58 25.42
N THR A 31 5.04 -9.43 24.71
CA THR A 31 6.35 -9.73 25.30
C THR A 31 6.79 -8.67 26.31
N THR A 32 6.32 -7.43 26.14
CA THR A 32 6.82 -6.28 26.91
C THR A 32 5.86 -5.79 28.00
N TYR A 33 4.55 -6.11 27.92
CA TYR A 33 3.54 -5.58 28.87
C TYR A 33 3.81 -5.99 30.32
N HIS A 34 4.44 -7.16 30.53
CA HIS A 34 4.75 -7.64 31.88
C HIS A 34 5.78 -6.77 32.59
N SER A 35 6.67 -6.11 31.84
CA SER A 35 7.68 -5.21 32.42
C SER A 35 7.09 -3.84 32.75
N SER A 36 6.41 -3.22 31.77
CA SER A 36 5.74 -1.92 31.97
C SER A 36 4.76 -1.67 30.84
N ILE A 37 3.52 -1.33 31.20
CA ILE A 37 2.46 -1.05 30.23
C ILE A 37 2.77 0.20 29.39
N ILE A 38 3.33 1.24 30.01
CA ILE A 38 3.67 2.49 29.33
C ILE A 38 4.78 2.22 28.30
N PHE A 39 5.81 1.47 28.71
CA PHE A 39 6.92 1.11 27.84
C PHE A 39 6.45 0.20 26.69
N ALA A 40 5.59 -0.79 26.96
CA ALA A 40 5.03 -1.66 25.95
C ALA A 40 4.23 -0.90 24.89
N ILE A 41 3.41 0.08 25.30
CA ILE A 41 2.66 0.93 24.37
C ILE A 41 3.62 1.77 23.53
N ALA A 42 4.58 2.45 24.16
CA ALA A 42 5.53 3.31 23.44
C ALA A 42 6.35 2.53 22.39
N LEU A 43 6.85 1.35 22.77
CA LEU A 43 7.62 0.50 21.87
C LEU A 43 6.76 -0.06 20.73
N SER A 44 5.53 -0.49 21.04
CA SER A 44 4.58 -0.98 20.03
C SER A 44 4.21 0.11 19.02
N LEU A 45 4.05 1.35 19.46
CA LEU A 45 3.81 2.50 18.57
C LEU A 45 5.01 2.81 17.68
N LEU A 46 6.23 2.72 18.19
CA LEU A 46 7.44 2.90 17.37
C LEU A 46 7.54 1.84 16.27
N ILE A 47 7.23 0.58 16.59
CA ILE A 47 7.22 -0.51 15.62
C ILE A 47 6.08 -0.33 14.60
N ALA A 48 4.90 0.07 15.04
CA ALA A 48 3.79 0.38 14.14
C ALA A 48 4.17 1.52 13.18
N ALA A 49 4.80 2.59 13.68
CA ALA A 49 5.25 3.72 12.85
C ALA A 49 6.25 3.28 11.77
N PHE A 50 7.20 2.40 12.12
CA PHE A 50 8.15 1.85 11.15
C PHE A 50 7.45 1.05 10.04
N TRP A 51 6.51 0.16 10.39
CA TRP A 51 5.75 -0.59 9.40
C TRP A 51 4.85 0.31 8.53
N LEU A 52 4.17 1.28 9.15
CA LEU A 52 3.35 2.25 8.43
C LEU A 52 4.18 3.04 7.41
N PHE A 53 5.41 3.41 7.74
CA PHE A 53 6.31 4.06 6.79
C PHE A 53 6.54 3.18 5.55
N ILE A 54 6.83 1.89 5.74
CA ILE A 54 7.03 0.94 4.63
C ILE A 54 5.74 0.76 3.81
N ILE A 55 4.60 0.59 4.49
CA ILE A 55 3.29 0.44 3.85
C ILE A 55 2.98 1.66 2.97
N VAL A 56 3.18 2.87 3.50
CA VAL A 56 2.91 4.13 2.79
C VAL A 56 3.79 4.27 1.55
N VAL A 57 5.08 3.90 1.63
CA VAL A 57 5.97 3.90 0.46
C VAL A 57 5.47 2.95 -0.63
N LEU A 58 5.02 1.75 -0.25
CA LEU A 58 4.49 0.78 -1.20
C LEU A 58 3.13 1.23 -1.79
N GLU A 59 2.26 1.80 -0.98
CA GLU A 59 0.98 2.37 -1.41
C GLU A 59 1.19 3.50 -2.43
N MET A 60 2.18 4.37 -2.19
CA MET A 60 2.56 5.42 -3.14
C MET A 60 3.02 4.85 -4.49
N ALA A 61 3.77 3.75 -4.48
CA ALA A 61 4.17 3.08 -5.71
C ALA A 61 2.95 2.51 -6.47
N ASN A 62 1.99 1.93 -5.73
CA ASN A 62 0.75 1.40 -6.31
C ASN A 62 -0.09 2.51 -6.95
N LEU A 63 -0.29 3.62 -6.24
CA LEU A 63 -1.03 4.79 -6.72
C LEU A 63 -0.44 5.38 -8.01
N GLN A 64 0.89 5.41 -8.15
CA GLN A 64 1.52 5.88 -9.38
C GLN A 64 1.22 4.99 -10.59
N ILE A 65 1.18 3.67 -10.39
CA ILE A 65 0.82 2.71 -11.44
C ILE A 65 -0.64 2.91 -11.86
N GLU A 66 -1.53 3.08 -10.90
CA GLU A 66 -2.96 3.27 -11.12
C GLU A 66 -3.23 4.58 -11.87
N LYS A 67 -2.58 5.68 -11.45
CA LYS A 67 -2.64 6.98 -12.14
C LYS A 67 -2.21 6.88 -13.59
N LEU A 68 -1.12 6.16 -13.88
CA LEU A 68 -0.65 5.96 -15.26
C LEU A 68 -1.65 5.16 -16.10
N LYS A 69 -2.29 4.14 -15.50
CA LYS A 69 -3.30 3.31 -16.15
C LYS A 69 -4.54 4.13 -16.50
N GLU A 70 -4.98 4.99 -15.58
CA GLU A 70 -6.13 5.86 -15.77
C GLU A 70 -5.86 6.95 -16.81
N MET A 71 -4.69 7.61 -16.76
CA MET A 71 -4.29 8.57 -17.80
C MET A 71 -4.31 7.94 -19.19
N LYS A 72 -3.76 6.73 -19.36
CA LYS A 72 -3.80 6.00 -20.64
C LYS A 72 -5.21 5.64 -21.09
N LYS A 73 -6.13 5.39 -20.16
CA LYS A 73 -7.54 5.13 -20.46
C LYS A 73 -8.22 6.42 -20.94
N GLN A 74 -8.01 7.52 -20.22
CA GLN A 74 -8.53 8.84 -20.59
C GLN A 74 -8.02 9.28 -21.98
N THR A 75 -6.72 9.14 -22.26
CA THR A 75 -6.15 9.49 -23.58
C THR A 75 -6.79 8.66 -24.71
N ARG A 76 -7.03 7.37 -24.50
CA ARG A 76 -7.71 6.51 -25.49
C ARG A 76 -9.15 6.96 -25.74
N LEU A 77 -9.90 7.28 -24.69
CA LEU A 77 -11.26 7.80 -24.81
C LEU A 77 -11.30 9.14 -25.56
N LEU A 78 -10.38 10.06 -25.27
CA LEU A 78 -10.23 11.32 -25.98
C LEU A 78 -9.94 11.13 -27.47
N GLN A 79 -9.07 10.17 -27.82
CA GLN A 79 -8.78 9.83 -29.22
C GLN A 79 -10.01 9.27 -29.94
N GLU A 80 -10.79 8.40 -29.28
CA GLU A 80 -12.02 7.85 -29.85
C GLU A 80 -13.08 8.94 -30.07
N ILE A 81 -13.26 9.84 -29.10
CA ILE A 81 -14.18 10.98 -29.22
C ILE A 81 -13.76 11.87 -30.40
N ARG A 82 -12.48 12.21 -30.51
CA ARG A 82 -11.96 13.00 -31.63
C ARG A 82 -12.25 12.33 -32.98
N HIS A 83 -11.99 11.02 -33.09
CA HIS A 83 -12.24 10.28 -34.31
C HIS A 83 -13.73 10.24 -34.70
N ARG A 84 -14.63 10.18 -33.71
CA ARG A 84 -16.09 10.23 -33.94
C ARG A 84 -16.59 11.61 -34.35
N LEU A 85 -15.91 12.69 -33.96
CA LEU A 85 -16.26 14.07 -34.31
C LEU A 85 -15.73 14.49 -35.69
N GLU A 86 -14.64 13.88 -36.16
CA GLU A 86 -14.05 14.12 -37.50
C GLU A 86 -14.74 13.32 -38.62
N LYS A 87 -15.65 12.42 -38.27
CA LYS A 87 -16.54 11.68 -39.19
C LYS A 87 -17.89 12.34 -39.31
#